data_AF-A0A1B8BYF6-F1
#
_entry.id   AF-A0A1B8BYF6-F1
#
_cell.length_a   1.000
_cell.length_b   1.000
_cell.length_c   1.000
_cell.angle_alpha   90.00
_cell.angle_beta   90.00
_cell.angle_gamma   90.00
#
_symmetry.space_group_name_H-M   'P 1'
#
loop_
_entity.id
_entity.type
_entity.pdbx_description
1 polymer ?
#
loop_
_entity_poly.entity_id
_entity_poly.type
_entity_poly.pdbx_seq_one_letter_code
_entity_poly.pdbx_strand_id
1 'polypeptide(L)'
;MSYICLNISFLKPETYDATARTAYLQKEHRDPPTQPEDLDYRKAKGYKRMLKRCTARAAYGVHLYPHQEFFGVSPDGSVNQNWRDGSFTMPIPEAHNLHEYMPLRSDIPVVTRYLQEKGLPLELALEVLDHAEYIPRRRLPVADDPLHPENAEELRKYLRYCWRLLIWCNLLAEGTGKKINWIYEITQCIFDLRGAYELKTTMIRSYGMDPEYLQLPRVDGYSFV
;
A
#
# COMPACT_ATOMS: atom_id res chain seq x y z
N MET A 1 5.83 -2.99 -5.18
CA MET A 1 5.27 -3.68 -4.00
C MET A 1 3.74 -3.77 -4.01
N SER A 2 3.01 -2.64 -4.07
CA SER A 2 1.53 -2.63 -3.98
C SER A 2 0.82 -3.49 -5.02
N TYR A 3 1.26 -3.44 -6.29
CA TYR A 3 0.73 -4.26 -7.37
C TYR A 3 0.74 -5.77 -7.01
N ILE A 4 1.89 -6.30 -6.62
CA ILE A 4 2.06 -7.72 -6.30
C ILE A 4 1.23 -8.09 -5.07
N CYS A 5 1.29 -7.26 -4.01
CA CYS A 5 0.55 -7.51 -2.76
C CYS A 5 -0.96 -7.63 -3.01
N LEU A 6 -1.55 -6.65 -3.68
CA LEU A 6 -3.00 -6.60 -3.92
C LEU A 6 -3.46 -7.70 -4.87
N ASN A 7 -2.67 -8.02 -5.91
CA ASN A 7 -2.99 -9.14 -6.79
C ASN A 7 -2.96 -10.48 -6.06
N ILE A 8 -1.97 -10.72 -5.18
CA ILE A 8 -1.92 -11.96 -4.39
C ILE A 8 -3.13 -12.06 -3.45
N SER A 9 -3.48 -10.99 -2.75
CA SER A 9 -4.67 -10.96 -1.89
C SER A 9 -5.96 -11.18 -2.69
N PHE A 10 -6.07 -10.57 -3.88
CA PHE A 10 -7.23 -10.71 -4.75
C PHE A 10 -7.46 -12.15 -5.25
N LEU A 11 -6.40 -12.94 -5.44
CA LEU A 11 -6.48 -14.36 -5.82
C LEU A 11 -7.04 -15.28 -4.72
N LYS A 12 -7.19 -14.75 -3.49
CA LYS A 12 -7.64 -15.49 -2.31
C LYS A 12 -8.90 -14.83 -1.73
N PRO A 13 -10.09 -15.16 -2.27
CA PRO A 13 -11.34 -14.49 -1.89
C PRO A 13 -11.65 -14.63 -0.39
N GLU A 14 -11.23 -15.71 0.26
CA GLU A 14 -11.34 -15.90 1.71
C GLU A 14 -10.71 -14.76 2.54
N THR A 15 -9.80 -13.99 1.92
CA THR A 15 -9.09 -12.91 2.61
C THR A 15 -9.84 -11.58 2.63
N TYR A 16 -10.71 -11.31 1.66
CA TYR A 16 -11.44 -10.04 1.54
C TYR A 16 -12.96 -10.21 1.50
N ASP A 17 -13.48 -11.31 0.93
CA ASP A 17 -14.90 -11.58 0.85
C ASP A 17 -15.40 -12.37 2.07
N ALA A 18 -16.47 -11.87 2.69
CA ALA A 18 -17.03 -12.47 3.90
C ALA A 18 -17.65 -13.85 3.63
N THR A 19 -18.33 -14.02 2.51
CA THR A 19 -18.97 -15.29 2.15
C THR A 19 -17.93 -16.39 1.89
N ALA A 20 -16.90 -16.09 1.10
CA ALA A 20 -15.78 -16.98 0.87
C ALA A 20 -15.04 -17.33 2.17
N ARG A 21 -14.87 -16.36 3.08
CA ARG A 21 -14.23 -16.58 4.39
C ARG A 21 -14.99 -17.59 5.24
N THR A 22 -16.31 -17.45 5.35
CA THR A 22 -17.14 -18.41 6.10
C THR A 22 -17.06 -19.81 5.48
N ALA A 23 -17.10 -19.92 4.15
CA ALA A 23 -16.99 -21.20 3.45
C ALA A 23 -15.61 -21.87 3.62
N TYR A 24 -14.55 -21.06 3.73
CA TYR A 24 -13.19 -21.55 4.00
C TYR A 24 -13.06 -22.09 5.43
N LEU A 25 -13.51 -21.31 6.43
CA LEU A 25 -13.44 -21.70 7.85
C LEU A 25 -14.24 -22.97 8.17
N GLN A 26 -15.36 -23.22 7.49
CA GLN A 26 -16.13 -24.47 7.65
C GLN A 26 -15.34 -25.73 7.25
N LYS A 27 -14.38 -25.60 6.35
CA LYS A 27 -13.55 -26.71 5.83
C LYS A 27 -12.17 -26.75 6.47
N GLU A 28 -11.83 -25.73 7.27
CA GLU A 28 -10.54 -25.62 7.90
C GLU A 28 -10.52 -26.41 9.21
N HIS A 29 -9.49 -27.23 9.37
CA HIS A 29 -9.33 -28.12 10.54
C HIS A 29 -7.98 -27.90 11.23
N ARG A 30 -7.47 -26.67 11.17
CA ARG A 30 -6.19 -26.32 11.80
C ARG A 30 -6.33 -26.29 13.32
N ASP A 31 -5.27 -26.68 14.02
CA ASP A 31 -5.16 -26.59 15.48
C ASP A 31 -3.95 -25.68 15.85
N PRO A 32 -4.17 -24.54 16.54
CA PRO A 32 -5.47 -23.97 16.91
C PRO A 32 -6.28 -23.50 15.69
N PRO A 33 -7.62 -23.40 15.82
CA PRO A 33 -8.49 -22.96 14.73
C PRO A 33 -8.19 -21.51 14.34
N THR A 34 -8.09 -21.28 13.04
CA THR A 34 -7.91 -19.94 12.46
C THR A 34 -9.15 -19.09 12.77
N GLN A 35 -8.95 -17.88 13.30
CA GLN A 35 -10.06 -16.97 13.55
C GLN A 35 -10.43 -16.20 12.27
N PRO A 36 -11.69 -15.74 12.11
CA PRO A 36 -12.09 -14.93 10.95
C PRO A 36 -11.21 -13.69 10.74
N GLU A 37 -10.79 -13.04 11.82
CA GLU A 37 -9.90 -11.90 11.79
C GLU A 37 -8.50 -12.21 11.25
N ASP A 38 -8.01 -13.43 11.39
CA ASP A 38 -6.67 -13.83 10.93
C ASP A 38 -6.61 -13.92 9.40
N LEU A 39 -7.76 -14.10 8.76
CA LEU A 39 -7.90 -14.18 7.31
C LEU A 39 -7.97 -12.80 6.65
N ASP A 40 -8.22 -11.72 7.40
CA ASP A 40 -8.29 -10.37 6.82
C ASP A 40 -6.93 -9.95 6.24
N TYR A 41 -6.88 -9.78 4.91
CA TYR A 41 -5.65 -9.40 4.22
C TYR A 41 -5.05 -8.08 4.73
N ARG A 42 -5.88 -7.17 5.26
CA ARG A 42 -5.44 -5.87 5.80
C ARG A 42 -4.64 -6.04 7.09
N LYS A 43 -4.90 -7.12 7.84
CA LYS A 43 -4.15 -7.46 9.06
C LYS A 43 -2.84 -8.17 8.75
N ALA A 44 -2.68 -8.73 7.56
CA ALA A 44 -1.47 -9.42 7.15
C ALA A 44 -0.23 -8.50 7.23
N LYS A 45 0.87 -9.02 7.81
CA LYS A 45 2.15 -8.31 7.95
C LYS A 45 2.66 -7.78 6.60
N GLY A 46 2.46 -8.55 5.53
CA GLY A 46 2.81 -8.17 4.16
C GLY A 46 2.06 -6.92 3.68
N TYR A 47 0.75 -6.84 3.91
CA TYR A 47 -0.07 -5.69 3.54
C TYR A 47 0.36 -4.44 4.29
N LYS A 48 0.48 -4.52 5.63
CA LYS A 48 0.92 -3.39 6.47
C LYS A 48 2.29 -2.86 6.04
N ARG A 49 3.23 -3.76 5.73
CA ARG A 49 4.57 -3.39 5.25
C ARG A 49 4.53 -2.78 3.86
N MET A 50 3.74 -3.35 2.95
CA MET A 50 3.55 -2.79 1.61
C MET A 50 2.99 -1.38 1.69
N LEU A 51 1.93 -1.17 2.47
CA LEU A 51 1.30 0.13 2.67
C LEU A 51 2.34 1.13 3.15
N LYS A 52 3.03 0.81 4.23
CA LYS A 52 4.11 1.63 4.78
C LYS A 52 5.17 2.01 3.75
N ARG A 53 5.66 1.06 2.94
CA ARG A 53 6.69 1.37 1.95
C ARG A 53 6.22 2.24 0.79
N CYS A 54 4.99 2.05 0.35
CA CYS A 54 4.46 2.80 -0.78
C CYS A 54 3.97 4.19 -0.37
N THR A 55 3.77 4.47 0.92
CA THR A 55 3.23 5.75 1.39
C THR A 55 4.14 6.52 2.35
N ALA A 56 5.17 5.90 2.95
CA ALA A 56 6.09 6.59 3.87
C ALA A 56 7.01 7.56 3.13
N ARG A 57 7.19 8.75 3.73
CA ARG A 57 7.97 9.85 3.18
C ARG A 57 9.42 9.44 2.88
N ALA A 58 9.84 9.70 1.64
CA ALA A 58 11.23 9.59 1.18
C ALA A 58 11.74 10.97 0.71
N ALA A 59 13.05 11.13 0.58
CA ALA A 59 13.68 12.38 0.13
C ALA A 59 13.17 12.87 -1.25
N TYR A 60 12.73 11.93 -2.11
CA TYR A 60 12.06 12.20 -3.38
C TYR A 60 10.67 11.56 -3.34
N GLY A 61 9.62 12.34 -3.04
CA GLY A 61 8.29 11.83 -2.71
C GLY A 61 7.27 11.77 -3.86
N VAL A 62 7.61 12.22 -5.07
CA VAL A 62 6.60 12.42 -6.15
C VAL A 62 5.88 11.13 -6.53
N HIS A 63 6.60 10.00 -6.51
CA HIS A 63 6.03 8.69 -6.83
C HIS A 63 5.10 8.15 -5.73
N LEU A 64 5.14 8.73 -4.52
CA LEU A 64 4.33 8.33 -3.37
C LEU A 64 2.91 8.92 -3.43
N TYR A 65 2.72 10.09 -4.06
CA TYR A 65 1.41 10.76 -4.07
C TYR A 65 0.28 9.88 -4.61
N PRO A 66 0.44 9.16 -5.74
CA PRO A 66 -0.63 8.29 -6.23
C PRO A 66 -0.94 7.12 -5.29
N HIS A 67 0.03 6.65 -4.51
CA HIS A 67 -0.18 5.63 -3.49
C HIS A 67 -0.89 6.21 -2.26
N GLN A 68 -0.44 7.37 -1.79
CA GLN A 68 -1.02 8.10 -0.67
C GLN A 68 -2.49 8.46 -0.94
N GLU A 69 -2.79 9.02 -2.11
CA GLU A 69 -4.17 9.34 -2.50
C GLU A 69 -5.05 8.10 -2.64
N PHE A 70 -4.50 7.01 -3.18
CA PHE A 70 -5.24 5.76 -3.30
C PHE A 70 -5.59 5.18 -1.94
N PHE A 71 -4.63 5.14 -1.00
CA PHE A 71 -4.85 4.58 0.33
C PHE A 71 -5.39 5.59 1.35
N GLY A 72 -5.63 6.85 0.97
CA GLY A 72 -6.10 7.90 1.90
C GLY A 72 -5.07 8.28 2.98
N VAL A 73 -3.77 8.13 2.71
CA VAL A 73 -2.71 8.44 3.69
C VAL A 73 -2.23 9.88 3.49
N SER A 74 -2.42 10.73 4.50
CA SER A 74 -1.94 12.13 4.44
C SER A 74 -0.41 12.19 4.37
N PRO A 75 0.17 13.11 3.55
CA PRO A 75 1.62 13.32 3.47
C PRO A 75 2.25 13.70 4.82
N ASP A 76 1.48 14.40 5.67
CA ASP A 76 1.92 14.93 6.96
C ASP A 76 1.82 13.91 8.11
N GLY A 77 1.04 12.83 7.94
CA GLY A 77 0.85 11.77 8.95
C GLY A 77 1.93 10.67 8.92
N SER A 78 2.95 10.81 8.07
CA SER A 78 3.99 9.80 7.87
C SER A 78 5.18 10.04 8.81
N VAL A 79 5.38 9.16 9.79
CA VAL A 79 6.56 9.12 10.66
C VAL A 79 7.84 9.02 9.82
N ASN A 80 8.76 9.97 9.99
CA ASN A 80 10.12 9.96 9.43
C ASN A 80 10.77 8.58 9.59
N GLN A 81 11.32 8.01 8.51
CA GLN A 81 12.17 6.81 8.63
C GLN A 81 13.52 6.96 7.94
N ASN A 82 14.56 6.83 8.77
CA ASN A 82 15.89 6.42 8.34
C ASN A 82 15.85 4.92 8.03
N TRP A 83 16.12 4.57 6.77
CA TRP A 83 16.11 3.22 6.22
C TRP A 83 17.21 2.28 6.79
N ARG A 84 17.97 2.71 7.80
CA ARG A 84 19.13 1.98 8.35
C ARG A 84 18.92 1.26 9.68
N ASP A 85 17.92 1.63 10.48
CA ASP A 85 17.78 1.00 11.78
C ASP A 85 16.84 -0.20 11.73
N GLY A 86 17.43 -1.39 11.82
CA GLY A 86 16.76 -2.68 12.02
C GLY A 86 16.07 -2.82 13.37
N SER A 87 15.65 -1.71 14.00
CA SER A 87 14.87 -1.71 15.24
C SER A 87 13.38 -1.72 14.91
N PHE A 88 12.75 -2.89 15.09
CA PHE A 88 11.36 -3.18 14.76
C PHE A 88 10.36 -2.75 15.84
N THR A 89 10.80 -2.06 16.88
CA THR A 89 9.92 -1.58 17.95
C THR A 89 9.69 -0.10 17.80
N MET A 90 8.67 0.25 17.02
CA MET A 90 7.92 1.49 17.16
C MET A 90 6.46 1.16 16.91
N PRO A 91 5.52 1.93 17.51
CA PRO A 91 4.11 1.65 17.40
C PRO A 91 3.79 1.47 15.92
N ILE A 92 3.05 0.39 15.60
CA ILE A 92 2.08 0.47 14.50
C ILE A 92 1.52 1.88 14.62
N PRO A 93 1.57 2.77 13.59
CA PRO A 93 0.91 4.06 13.70
C PRO A 93 -0.47 3.72 14.22
N GLU A 94 -0.73 4.05 15.49
CA GLU A 94 -1.92 3.60 16.20
C GLU A 94 -3.01 4.28 15.44
N ALA A 95 -3.55 3.62 14.41
CA ALA A 95 -4.57 4.07 13.49
C ALA A 95 -4.87 5.54 13.73
N HIS A 96 -3.94 6.45 13.36
CA HIS A 96 -4.04 7.84 13.81
C HIS A 96 -5.32 8.33 13.13
N ASN A 97 -6.38 8.36 13.93
CA ASN A 97 -7.78 8.47 13.57
C ASN A 97 -8.19 7.83 12.22
N LEU A 98 -8.28 6.48 12.17
CA LEU A 98 -9.05 5.76 11.12
C LEU A 98 -10.55 6.14 11.07
N HIS A 99 -11.01 7.02 11.96
CA HIS A 99 -12.39 7.50 12.05
C HIS A 99 -12.55 8.98 11.64
N GLU A 100 -11.49 9.65 11.20
CA GLU A 100 -11.62 10.97 10.61
C GLU A 100 -12.18 10.81 9.19
N TYR A 101 -13.45 11.17 9.01
CA TYR A 101 -14.12 11.08 7.72
C TYR A 101 -13.34 11.89 6.69
N MET A 102 -12.75 11.21 5.71
CA MET A 102 -12.16 11.86 4.55
C MET A 102 -13.24 12.05 3.48
N PRO A 103 -13.42 13.26 2.94
CA PRO A 103 -14.39 13.47 1.87
C PRO A 103 -13.91 12.88 0.54
N LEU A 104 -14.85 12.43 -0.28
CA LEU A 104 -14.62 12.19 -1.70
C LEU A 104 -14.72 13.50 -2.48
N ARG A 105 -14.15 13.53 -3.69
CA ARG A 105 -14.33 14.64 -4.62
C ARG A 105 -15.80 14.88 -4.98
N SER A 106 -16.61 13.83 -4.98
CA SER A 106 -18.07 13.91 -5.18
C SER A 106 -18.79 14.60 -4.02
N ASP A 107 -18.21 14.60 -2.82
CA ASP A 107 -18.86 15.11 -1.62
C ASP A 107 -18.75 16.63 -1.55
N ILE A 108 -17.72 17.23 -2.17
CA ILE A 108 -17.51 18.68 -2.24
C ILE A 108 -18.73 19.42 -2.81
N PRO A 109 -19.25 19.12 -4.02
CA PRO A 109 -20.41 19.82 -4.55
C PRO A 109 -21.69 19.54 -3.73
N VAL A 110 -21.81 18.36 -3.12
CA VAL A 110 -22.98 17.99 -2.30
C VAL A 110 -23.01 18.83 -1.02
N VAL A 111 -21.89 18.89 -0.28
CA VAL A 111 -21.79 19.67 0.96
C VAL A 111 -21.86 21.16 0.66
N THR A 112 -21.22 21.62 -0.42
CA THR A 112 -21.33 23.03 -0.86
C THR A 112 -22.78 23.42 -1.08
N ARG A 113 -23.54 22.60 -1.84
CA ARG A 113 -24.96 22.85 -2.08
C ARG A 113 -25.77 22.81 -0.79
N TYR A 114 -25.49 21.86 0.10
CA TYR A 114 -26.17 21.77 1.39
C TYR A 114 -25.96 23.03 2.24
N LEU A 115 -24.73 23.57 2.30
CA LEU A 115 -24.43 24.81 3.01
C LEU A 115 -25.15 26.02 2.37
N GLN A 116 -25.24 26.05 1.05
CA GLN A 116 -26.02 27.08 0.33
C GLN A 116 -27.52 26.99 0.63
N GLU A 117 -28.09 25.80 0.70
CA GLU A 117 -29.49 25.57 1.11
C GLU A 117 -29.74 25.99 2.56
N LYS A 118 -28.70 26.03 3.41
CA LYS A 118 -28.75 26.59 4.77
C LYS A 118 -28.57 28.11 4.83
N GLY A 119 -28.41 28.77 3.68
CA GLY A 119 -28.34 30.22 3.55
C GLY A 119 -26.93 30.79 3.49
N LEU A 120 -25.88 29.96 3.37
CA LEU A 120 -24.52 30.46 3.19
C LEU A 120 -24.26 30.82 1.71
N PRO A 121 -23.75 32.02 1.41
CA PRO A 121 -23.14 32.32 0.12
C PRO A 121 -22.03 31.31 -0.23
N LEU A 122 -21.76 31.14 -1.52
CA LEU A 122 -20.77 30.18 -2.01
C LEU A 122 -19.38 30.41 -1.38
N GLU A 123 -18.99 31.67 -1.24
CA GLU A 123 -17.70 32.08 -0.73
C GLU A 123 -17.51 31.61 0.72
N LEU A 124 -18.53 31.80 1.57
CA LEU A 124 -18.51 31.34 2.97
C LEU A 124 -18.60 29.82 3.07
N ALA A 125 -19.33 29.16 2.17
CA ALA A 125 -19.35 27.70 2.12
C ALA A 125 -17.96 27.13 1.80
N LEU A 126 -17.23 27.72 0.85
CA LEU A 126 -15.87 27.33 0.53
C LEU A 126 -14.90 27.61 1.67
N GLU A 127 -15.04 28.75 2.36
CA GLU A 127 -14.22 29.09 3.53
C GLU A 127 -14.43 28.10 4.68
N VAL A 128 -15.69 27.67 4.93
CA VAL A 128 -16.01 26.63 5.92
C VAL A 128 -15.38 25.29 5.54
N LEU A 129 -15.45 24.89 4.26
CA LEU A 129 -14.82 23.66 3.79
C LEU A 129 -13.30 23.68 3.93
N ASP A 130 -12.67 24.82 3.65
CA ASP A 130 -11.22 25.02 3.82
C ASP A 130 -10.82 24.97 5.30
N HIS A 131 -11.56 25.68 6.17
CA HIS A 131 -11.31 25.71 7.61
C HIS A 131 -11.52 24.36 8.30
N ALA A 132 -12.44 23.54 7.76
CA ALA A 132 -12.69 22.18 8.22
C ALA A 132 -11.70 21.14 7.63
N GLU A 133 -10.69 21.59 6.86
CA GLU A 133 -9.80 20.73 6.08
C GLU A 133 -10.56 19.66 5.27
N TYR A 134 -11.72 20.01 4.72
CA TYR A 134 -12.59 19.13 3.94
C TYR A 134 -12.03 18.90 2.53
N ILE A 135 -10.77 18.46 2.48
CA ILE A 135 -9.98 18.26 1.28
C ILE A 135 -10.12 16.80 0.86
N PRO A 136 -10.53 16.52 -0.39
CA PRO A 136 -10.73 15.15 -0.84
C PRO A 136 -9.38 14.47 -1.12
N ARG A 137 -8.81 13.89 -0.05
CA ARG A 137 -7.50 13.23 -0.06
C ARG A 137 -7.57 11.75 -0.46
N ARG A 138 -8.76 11.11 -0.38
CA ARG A 138 -8.96 9.70 -0.77
C ARG A 138 -9.58 9.55 -2.16
N ARG A 139 -9.14 8.52 -2.89
CA ARG A 139 -9.78 8.09 -4.14
C ARG A 139 -10.81 6.97 -3.94
N LEU A 140 -10.65 6.15 -2.90
CA LEU A 140 -11.52 5.01 -2.65
C LEU A 140 -12.88 5.42 -2.04
N PRO A 141 -14.01 5.02 -2.65
CA PRO A 141 -15.35 5.14 -2.05
C PRO A 141 -15.45 4.54 -0.64
N VAL A 142 -15.00 3.30 -0.47
CA VAL A 142 -14.91 2.64 0.84
C VAL A 142 -13.49 2.82 1.36
N ALA A 143 -13.34 3.54 2.47
CA ALA A 143 -12.04 3.77 3.09
C ALA A 143 -11.39 2.46 3.54
N ASP A 144 -10.06 2.40 3.50
CA ASP A 144 -9.23 1.33 4.06
C ASP A 144 -9.47 -0.10 3.55
N ASP A 145 -10.32 -0.27 2.53
CA ASP A 145 -10.59 -1.56 1.91
C ASP A 145 -10.44 -1.55 0.39
N PRO A 146 -9.19 -1.55 -0.14
CA PRO A 146 -8.94 -1.57 -1.57
C PRO A 146 -9.66 -2.67 -2.36
N LEU A 147 -9.91 -3.83 -1.75
CA LEU A 147 -10.54 -4.99 -2.39
C LEU A 147 -12.07 -5.01 -2.27
N HIS A 148 -12.68 -3.98 -1.68
CA HIS A 148 -14.13 -3.85 -1.62
C HIS A 148 -14.74 -3.78 -3.04
N PRO A 149 -15.91 -4.41 -3.30
CA PRO A 149 -16.54 -4.38 -4.62
C PRO A 149 -16.79 -2.96 -5.18
N GLU A 150 -17.21 -2.02 -4.32
CA GLU A 150 -17.42 -0.61 -4.71
C GLU A 150 -16.13 0.12 -5.11
N ASN A 151 -14.98 -0.38 -4.66
CA ASN A 151 -13.67 0.17 -4.97
C ASN A 151 -13.05 -0.42 -6.25
N ALA A 152 -13.71 -1.38 -6.90
CA ALA A 152 -13.12 -2.16 -7.99
C ALA A 152 -12.66 -1.29 -9.19
N GLU A 153 -13.38 -0.21 -9.51
CA GLU A 153 -13.00 0.68 -10.61
C GLU A 153 -11.72 1.46 -10.29
N GLU A 154 -11.65 2.06 -9.10
CA GLU A 154 -10.48 2.81 -8.64
C GLU A 154 -9.28 1.88 -8.41
N LEU A 155 -9.50 0.69 -7.86
CA LEU A 155 -8.48 -0.36 -7.74
C LEU A 155 -7.89 -0.71 -9.12
N ARG A 156 -8.73 -0.86 -10.15
CA ARG A 156 -8.27 -1.16 -11.52
C ARG A 156 -7.43 -0.02 -12.10
N LYS A 157 -7.85 1.23 -11.91
CA LYS A 157 -7.07 2.42 -12.33
C LYS A 157 -5.71 2.45 -11.63
N TYR A 158 -5.70 2.19 -10.33
CA TYR A 158 -4.50 2.18 -9.52
C TYR A 158 -3.54 1.05 -9.89
N LEU A 159 -4.01 -0.19 -10.05
CA LEU A 159 -3.17 -1.32 -10.48
C LEU A 159 -2.58 -1.08 -11.87
N ARG A 160 -3.35 -0.49 -12.79
CA ARG A 160 -2.85 -0.07 -14.12
C ARG A 160 -1.74 0.98 -13.99
N TYR A 161 -1.89 1.94 -13.08
CA TYR A 161 -0.83 2.91 -12.79
C TYR A 161 0.43 2.22 -12.25
N CYS A 162 0.30 1.36 -11.23
CA CYS A 162 1.44 0.64 -10.67
C CYS A 162 2.16 -0.22 -11.71
N TRP A 163 1.41 -0.90 -12.58
CA TRP A 163 1.97 -1.66 -13.69
C TRP A 163 2.73 -0.79 -14.69
N ARG A 164 2.14 0.35 -15.10
CA ARG A 164 2.84 1.32 -15.94
C ARG A 164 4.11 1.78 -15.27
N LEU A 165 4.09 2.15 -13.99
CA LEU A 165 5.28 2.59 -13.28
C LEU A 165 6.42 1.57 -13.37
N LEU A 166 6.14 0.27 -13.21
CA LEU A 166 7.13 -0.79 -13.37
C LEU A 166 7.74 -0.83 -14.79
N ILE A 167 6.90 -0.73 -15.82
CA ILE A 167 7.37 -0.68 -17.22
C ILE A 167 8.24 0.56 -17.47
N TRP A 168 7.82 1.72 -16.97
CA TRP A 168 8.53 2.99 -17.16
C TRP A 168 9.90 2.97 -16.47
N CYS A 169 10.00 2.38 -15.28
CA CYS A 169 11.28 2.16 -14.63
C CYS A 169 12.20 1.25 -15.48
N ASN A 170 11.66 0.19 -16.08
CA ASN A 170 12.44 -0.67 -16.98
C ASN A 170 12.98 0.10 -18.19
N LEU A 171 12.09 0.82 -18.87
CA LEU A 171 12.41 1.57 -20.08
C LEU A 171 13.42 2.70 -19.79
N LEU A 172 13.28 3.38 -18.65
CA LEU A 172 14.24 4.38 -18.20
C LEU A 172 15.62 3.76 -17.91
N ALA A 173 15.66 2.62 -17.24
CA ALA A 173 16.91 1.93 -16.96
C ALA A 173 17.62 1.56 -18.27
N GLU A 174 16.91 0.93 -19.20
CA GLU A 174 17.44 0.56 -20.51
C GLU A 174 17.93 1.79 -21.29
N GLY A 175 17.17 2.90 -21.27
CA GLY A 175 17.55 4.15 -21.93
C GLY A 175 18.81 4.81 -21.35
N THR A 176 19.15 4.52 -20.10
CA THR A 176 20.40 4.99 -19.46
C THR A 176 21.56 3.98 -19.56
N GLY A 177 21.37 2.89 -20.31
CA GLY A 177 22.35 1.80 -20.43
C GLY A 177 22.44 0.92 -19.18
N LYS A 178 21.50 1.07 -18.24
CA LYS A 178 21.43 0.29 -16.99
C LYS A 178 20.44 -0.85 -17.13
N LYS A 179 20.55 -1.85 -16.25
CA LYS A 179 19.59 -2.96 -16.17
C LYS A 179 19.07 -3.10 -14.76
N ILE A 180 17.75 -3.30 -14.62
CA ILE A 180 17.13 -3.63 -13.34
C ILE A 180 17.18 -5.13 -13.17
N ASN A 181 17.69 -5.60 -12.02
CA ASN A 181 17.66 -7.02 -11.68
C ASN A 181 16.26 -7.39 -11.17
N TRP A 182 15.32 -7.63 -12.09
CA TRP A 182 13.94 -7.93 -11.75
C TRP A 182 13.77 -9.19 -10.91
N ILE A 183 14.62 -10.21 -11.10
CA ILE A 183 14.59 -11.43 -10.27
C ILE A 183 14.84 -11.06 -8.82
N TYR A 184 15.89 -10.28 -8.56
CA TYR A 184 16.20 -9.79 -7.22
C TYR A 184 15.05 -8.97 -6.62
N GLU A 185 14.49 -8.02 -7.39
CA GLU A 185 13.39 -7.15 -6.95
C GLU A 185 12.13 -7.95 -6.60
N ILE A 186 11.75 -8.93 -7.43
CA ILE A 186 10.61 -9.81 -7.17
C ILE A 186 10.86 -10.68 -5.93
N THR A 187 12.06 -11.26 -5.81
CA THR A 187 12.43 -12.07 -4.66
C THR A 187 12.38 -11.26 -3.35
N GLN A 188 12.93 -10.04 -3.34
CA GLN A 188 12.83 -9.16 -2.18
C GLN A 188 11.38 -8.81 -1.86
N CYS A 189 10.58 -8.49 -2.89
CA CYS A 189 9.16 -8.21 -2.71
C CYS A 189 8.42 -9.38 -2.04
N ILE A 190 8.63 -10.61 -2.49
CA ILE A 190 7.99 -11.81 -1.93
C ILE A 190 8.44 -12.05 -0.48
N PHE A 191 9.74 -11.95 -0.19
CA PHE A 191 10.24 -12.11 1.18
C PHE A 191 9.65 -11.07 2.12
N ASP A 192 9.55 -9.82 1.66
CA ASP A 192 9.02 -8.74 2.45
C ASP A 192 7.52 -8.90 2.69
N LEU A 193 6.76 -9.40 1.70
CA LEU A 193 5.35 -9.76 1.83
C LEU A 193 5.10 -10.92 2.80
N ARG A 194 5.95 -11.95 2.78
CA ARG A 194 5.84 -13.12 3.66
C ARG A 194 6.33 -12.85 5.08
N GLY A 195 6.87 -11.67 5.36
CA GLY A 195 7.39 -11.34 6.68
C GLY A 195 8.68 -12.09 7.05
N ALA A 196 9.31 -12.76 6.08
CA ALA A 196 10.44 -13.68 6.24
C ALA A 196 11.80 -12.98 6.50
N TYR A 197 11.78 -11.88 7.26
CA TYR A 197 13.02 -11.22 7.67
C TYR A 197 13.83 -12.08 8.66
N GLU A 198 13.17 -12.95 9.41
CA GLU A 198 13.84 -13.92 10.30
C GLU A 198 14.64 -14.97 9.51
N LEU A 199 14.23 -15.28 8.28
CA LEU A 199 15.02 -16.11 7.37
C LEU A 199 16.18 -15.34 6.74
N LYS A 200 16.14 -14.01 6.65
CA LYS A 200 17.28 -13.20 6.14
C LYS A 200 18.49 -13.30 7.09
N THR A 201 18.28 -13.32 8.40
CA THR A 201 19.38 -13.43 9.38
C THR A 201 20.02 -14.82 9.39
N THR A 202 19.24 -15.86 9.10
CA THR A 202 19.70 -17.26 9.12
C THR A 202 20.23 -17.73 7.76
N MET A 203 19.62 -17.34 6.63
CA MET A 203 20.10 -17.71 5.29
C MET A 203 21.43 -17.04 4.91
N ILE A 204 21.73 -15.84 5.43
CA ILE A 204 23.06 -15.22 5.22
C ILE A 204 24.17 -16.04 5.90
N ARG A 205 23.84 -16.91 6.87
CA ARG A 205 24.81 -17.81 7.53
C ARG A 205 24.76 -19.28 7.07
N SER A 206 23.64 -19.79 6.55
CA SER A 206 23.46 -21.25 6.40
C SER A 206 23.38 -21.79 4.97
N TYR A 207 23.37 -20.96 3.93
CA TYR A 207 23.52 -21.45 2.57
C TYR A 207 24.61 -20.64 1.87
N GLY A 208 25.75 -21.30 1.66
CA GLY A 208 26.65 -20.96 0.57
C GLY A 208 25.89 -21.10 -0.73
N MET A 209 25.12 -20.07 -1.08
CA MET A 209 24.76 -19.83 -2.46
C MET A 209 26.06 -19.59 -3.20
N ASP A 210 26.33 -20.42 -4.19
CA ASP A 210 27.55 -20.36 -4.98
C ASP A 210 27.85 -18.91 -5.39
N PRO A 211 29.08 -18.40 -5.15
CA PRO A 211 29.48 -17.07 -5.55
C PRO A 211 29.22 -16.77 -7.03
N GLU A 212 29.09 -17.79 -7.87
CA GLU A 212 28.78 -17.65 -9.30
C GLU A 212 27.39 -17.03 -9.59
N TYR A 213 26.38 -17.23 -8.74
CA TYR A 213 25.07 -16.55 -8.91
C TYR A 213 25.09 -15.08 -8.42
N LEU A 214 26.14 -14.69 -7.68
CA LEU A 214 26.34 -13.35 -7.12
C LEU A 214 27.45 -12.55 -7.82
N GLN A 215 28.11 -13.11 -8.84
CA GLN A 215 29.03 -12.40 -9.72
C GLN A 215 28.32 -11.59 -10.82
N LEU A 216 27.19 -10.97 -10.51
CA LEU A 216 26.73 -9.84 -11.32
C LEU A 216 27.35 -8.59 -10.72
N PRO A 217 28.22 -7.90 -11.48
CA PRO A 217 29.02 -6.84 -10.90
C PRO A 217 28.06 -5.78 -10.36
N ARG A 218 28.34 -5.28 -9.15
CA ARG A 218 27.81 -4.01 -8.64
C ARG A 218 28.37 -2.89 -9.54
N VAL A 219 27.87 -2.84 -10.77
CA VAL A 219 28.17 -1.79 -11.74
C VAL A 219 26.84 -1.07 -11.92
N ASP A 220 26.76 0.07 -11.24
CA ASP A 220 25.86 1.18 -11.55
C ASP A 220 24.35 0.91 -11.63
N GLY A 221 23.84 -0.12 -10.96
CA GLY A 221 22.41 -0.42 -10.90
C GLY A 221 21.66 0.41 -9.85
N TYR A 222 20.56 1.06 -10.24
CA TYR A 222 19.61 1.67 -9.30
C TYR A 222 18.83 0.57 -8.55
N SER A 223 18.74 0.72 -7.23
CA SER A 223 17.77 0.02 -6.37
C SER A 223 16.52 0.89 -6.25
N PHE A 224 15.33 0.32 -6.45
CA PHE A 224 14.05 1.02 -6.27
C PHE A 224 13.27 0.53 -5.05
N VAL A 225 14.00 0.21 -3.98
CA VAL A 225 13.47 -0.11 -2.65
C VAL A 225 14.17 0.72 -1.59
#